data_AF-A0A961G5K3-F1
#
_entry.id   AF-A0A961G5K3-F1
#
_cell.length_a   1.000
_cell.length_b   1.000
_cell.length_c   1.000
_cell.angle_alpha   90.00
_cell.angle_beta   90.00
_cell.angle_gamma   90.00
#
_symmetry.space_group_name_H-M   'P 1'
#
loop_
_entity.id
_entity.type
_entity.pdbx_description
1 polymer ?
#
loop_
_entity_poly.entity_id
_entity_poly.type
_entity_poly.pdbx_seq_one_letter_code
_entity_poly.pdbx_strand_id
1 'polypeptide(L)'
;MRERDESVLHEILPPEERAIEAVVARYQRVAPAVTRFARSLAGNDELQVRLGTQATSTPDTIVLDPGAFQTAYARSAPVTPSEVALTSALHEVIHLIATNLDEERPIPKEWVDFMDATAADADEEGATVPLGLFQMGEMDEDELRPEVDPDRLAFDDEETVEPGAVTVLEAINHIGGPAAEALFLAIEDARQERIHFDAYPGAGSVLKDLYRTSVGHAMGQARPLGQYALAIFMVVGGHEERNDIQKRLSAHVALALDDAMAFLDPVFDVDDAWSIGTIALQLLSVAKLHGLVQEGAATSAQRKLEREADGASISDSVDAVRMVTPSLKDRESYEQTRQAAQAVSAEDGVKRDADQAGDPATDQIMTVSTAPTVFLPTGQGGKLIVTDLPVAFAAFAPEGRDMLTRASADWGVTQHRVSGELYPLFLANQRRGLRSGFDAGDLSPYTPLLLGAGLYERMFERRDLPSRRSYAVSLLVDGSASMLQPRDSGGRRAPWAMAAALLGAWTLARLADELQIDFEVAIFNRSFVAKRGDTEQTYRDMRSRATAGLRQTQGGNAERLTRTVNHYLVKSFAQRWRSSEDVLAGLFYTAAAPQDAATAARKEPATAPPVSMFDKAANVDEFN
;
A
#
# COMPACT_ATOMS: atom_id res chain seq x y z
N MET A 1 25.91 -30.71 -7.63
CA MET A 1 24.46 -30.52 -7.86
C MET A 1 24.01 -29.48 -6.87
N ARG A 2 23.62 -28.29 -7.34
CA ARG A 2 23.07 -27.23 -6.48
C ARG A 2 21.66 -27.62 -6.02
N GLU A 3 21.32 -27.38 -4.76
CA GLU A 3 19.93 -27.41 -4.32
C GLU A 3 19.18 -26.33 -5.09
N ARG A 4 18.06 -26.72 -5.72
CA ARG A 4 17.33 -25.91 -6.72
C ARG A 4 16.56 -24.72 -6.14
N ASP A 5 16.62 -24.50 -4.82
CA ASP A 5 15.79 -23.53 -4.09
C ASP A 5 16.58 -22.38 -3.43
N GLU A 6 17.91 -22.37 -3.47
CA GLU A 6 18.67 -21.23 -2.93
C GLU A 6 18.76 -20.10 -3.96
N SER A 7 18.18 -18.95 -3.61
CA SER A 7 18.21 -17.76 -4.45
C SER A 7 19.61 -17.14 -4.50
N VAL A 8 19.92 -16.41 -5.58
CA VAL A 8 21.16 -15.62 -5.73
C VAL A 8 21.30 -14.55 -4.63
N LEU A 9 20.20 -14.15 -3.99
CA LEU A 9 20.20 -13.15 -2.91
C LEU A 9 20.61 -13.76 -1.56
N HIS A 10 20.41 -15.07 -1.35
CA HIS A 10 20.84 -15.78 -0.14
C HIS A 10 22.37 -15.72 0.09
N GLU A 11 23.14 -15.66 -1.00
CA GLU A 11 24.62 -15.51 -0.96
C GLU A 11 25.09 -14.06 -0.76
N ILE A 12 24.21 -13.08 -1.03
CA ILE A 12 24.58 -11.65 -1.17
C ILE A 12 24.13 -10.82 0.04
N LEU A 13 22.96 -11.13 0.60
CA LEU A 13 22.33 -10.35 1.65
C LEU A 13 22.95 -10.66 3.04
N PRO A 14 23.13 -9.66 3.92
CA PRO A 14 23.36 -9.86 5.35
C PRO A 14 22.28 -10.76 5.98
N PRO A 15 22.53 -11.44 7.11
CA PRO A 15 21.57 -12.33 7.77
C PRO A 15 20.19 -11.69 8.02
N GLU A 16 20.16 -10.40 8.35
CA GLU A 16 18.94 -9.61 8.59
C GLU A 16 18.13 -9.39 7.30
N GLU A 17 18.79 -9.14 6.16
CA GLU A 17 18.13 -8.95 4.85
C GLU A 17 17.73 -10.30 4.19
N ARG A 18 18.41 -11.42 4.52
CA ARG A 18 17.95 -12.77 4.15
C ARG A 18 16.61 -13.11 4.80
N ALA A 19 16.35 -12.59 6.00
CA ALA A 19 15.06 -12.73 6.64
C ALA A 19 13.98 -12.03 5.82
N ILE A 20 14.25 -10.83 5.30
CA ILE A 20 13.35 -10.08 4.43
C ILE A 20 13.05 -10.85 3.14
N GLU A 21 14.02 -11.49 2.49
CA GLU A 21 13.73 -12.32 1.31
C GLU A 21 12.83 -13.52 1.65
N ALA A 22 13.13 -14.24 2.73
CA ALA A 22 12.31 -15.37 3.15
C ALA A 22 10.89 -14.93 3.51
N VAL A 23 10.76 -13.79 4.19
CA VAL A 23 9.50 -13.11 4.53
C VAL A 23 8.73 -12.75 3.26
N VAL A 24 9.38 -12.08 2.31
CA VAL A 24 8.78 -11.61 1.05
C VAL A 24 8.31 -12.80 0.21
N ALA A 25 9.14 -13.83 0.05
CA ALA A 25 8.79 -15.03 -0.69
C ALA A 25 7.60 -15.78 -0.05
N ARG A 26 7.46 -15.71 1.27
CA ARG A 26 6.32 -16.30 2.00
C ARG A 26 5.07 -15.43 1.85
N TYR A 27 5.19 -14.11 1.95
CA TYR A 27 4.10 -13.17 1.67
C TYR A 27 3.52 -13.38 0.27
N GLN A 28 4.36 -13.56 -0.75
CA GLN A 28 3.89 -13.76 -2.12
C GLN A 28 2.95 -14.95 -2.31
N ARG A 29 3.12 -16.01 -1.51
CA ARG A 29 2.23 -17.17 -1.55
C ARG A 29 0.83 -16.83 -1.05
N VAL A 30 0.72 -15.83 -0.17
CA VAL A 30 -0.53 -15.42 0.49
C VAL A 30 -1.07 -14.07 -0.01
N ALA A 31 -0.29 -13.33 -0.80
CA ALA A 31 -0.64 -12.02 -1.34
C ALA A 31 -2.03 -11.97 -2.04
N PRO A 32 -2.44 -12.97 -2.84
CA PRO A 32 -3.79 -12.97 -3.41
C PRO A 32 -4.91 -13.06 -2.36
N ALA A 33 -4.69 -13.75 -1.24
CA ALA A 33 -5.66 -13.83 -0.15
C ALA A 33 -5.73 -12.51 0.62
N VAL A 34 -4.57 -11.92 0.93
CA VAL A 34 -4.46 -10.60 1.57
C VAL A 34 -5.13 -9.52 0.72
N THR A 35 -4.90 -9.51 -0.60
CA THR A 35 -5.51 -8.55 -1.52
C THR A 35 -7.04 -8.68 -1.55
N ARG A 36 -7.57 -9.91 -1.60
CA ARG A 36 -9.03 -10.12 -1.55
C ARG A 36 -9.63 -9.66 -0.23
N PHE A 37 -8.94 -9.93 0.88
CA PHE A 37 -9.36 -9.47 2.19
C PHE A 37 -9.39 -7.94 2.25
N ALA A 38 -8.30 -7.28 1.83
CA ALA A 38 -8.21 -5.83 1.81
C ALA A 38 -9.32 -5.18 0.97
N ARG A 39 -9.59 -5.70 -0.24
CA ARG A 39 -10.69 -5.23 -1.11
C ARG A 39 -12.06 -5.37 -0.46
N SER A 40 -12.29 -6.50 0.21
CA SER A 40 -13.55 -6.75 0.91
C SER A 40 -13.72 -5.82 2.12
N LEU A 41 -12.65 -5.55 2.86
CA LEU A 41 -12.68 -4.70 4.04
C LEU A 41 -12.86 -3.22 3.64
N ALA A 42 -12.18 -2.77 2.60
CA ALA A 42 -12.27 -1.40 2.08
C ALA A 42 -13.52 -1.14 1.21
N GLY A 43 -14.21 -2.20 0.76
CA GLY A 43 -15.30 -2.08 -0.22
C GLY A 43 -14.85 -1.56 -1.59
N ASN A 44 -13.57 -1.73 -1.95
CA ASN A 44 -12.99 -1.27 -3.22
C ASN A 44 -12.36 -2.45 -3.98
N ASP A 45 -12.96 -2.86 -5.10
CA ASP A 45 -12.48 -3.98 -5.93
C ASP A 45 -11.18 -3.69 -6.70
N GLU A 46 -10.86 -2.42 -6.91
CA GLU A 46 -9.66 -1.98 -7.65
C GLU A 46 -8.44 -1.78 -6.72
N LEU A 47 -8.65 -1.85 -5.39
CA LEU A 47 -7.59 -1.66 -4.39
C LEU A 47 -6.39 -2.58 -4.67
N GLN A 48 -5.19 -1.99 -4.69
CA GLN A 48 -3.93 -2.71 -4.86
C GLN A 48 -3.22 -2.88 -3.51
N VAL A 49 -2.70 -4.07 -3.24
CA VAL A 49 -1.84 -4.31 -2.07
C VAL A 49 -0.43 -4.64 -2.55
N ARG A 50 0.56 -3.89 -2.06
CA ARG A 50 1.98 -4.07 -2.42
C ARG A 50 2.85 -4.03 -1.16
N LEU A 51 4.09 -4.53 -1.28
CA LEU A 51 5.10 -4.34 -0.24
C LEU A 51 5.86 -3.04 -0.51
N GLY A 52 6.26 -2.34 0.54
CA GLY A 52 7.12 -1.16 0.46
C GLY A 52 7.97 -1.00 1.71
N THR A 53 8.68 0.11 1.80
CA THR A 53 9.61 0.40 2.91
C THR A 53 8.93 1.06 4.11
N GLN A 54 7.70 1.57 3.93
CA GLN A 54 6.86 2.11 4.98
C GLN A 54 5.41 1.71 4.72
N ALA A 55 4.68 1.45 5.80
CA ALA A 55 3.26 1.17 5.73
C ALA A 55 2.51 2.43 5.29
N THR A 56 1.58 2.31 4.35
CA THR A 56 0.77 3.46 3.88
C THR A 56 -0.56 2.97 3.33
N SER A 57 -1.63 3.75 3.55
CA SER A 57 -2.97 3.44 3.05
C SER A 57 -3.52 4.61 2.24
N THR A 58 -4.06 4.34 1.07
CA THR A 58 -4.78 5.29 0.21
C THR A 58 -6.08 4.64 -0.26
N PRO A 59 -7.03 5.40 -0.84
CA PRO A 59 -8.28 4.82 -1.33
C PRO A 59 -8.09 3.66 -2.30
N ASP A 60 -7.02 3.69 -3.11
CA ASP A 60 -6.77 2.72 -4.18
C ASP A 60 -5.52 1.84 -3.97
N THR A 61 -4.68 2.12 -2.96
CA THR A 61 -3.44 1.35 -2.72
C THR A 61 -3.08 1.25 -1.25
N ILE A 62 -2.73 0.03 -0.81
CA ILE A 62 -2.13 -0.27 0.49
C ILE A 62 -0.71 -0.76 0.28
N VAL A 63 0.21 -0.18 1.05
CA VAL A 63 1.61 -0.56 1.13
C VAL A 63 1.86 -1.20 2.49
N LEU A 64 2.34 -2.43 2.50
CA LEU A 64 2.71 -3.17 3.70
C LEU A 64 4.22 -3.11 3.91
N ASP A 65 4.66 -2.91 5.16
CA ASP A 65 6.04 -2.92 5.57
C ASP A 65 6.48 -4.35 6.00
N PRO A 66 7.41 -4.98 5.25
CA PRO A 66 7.97 -6.28 5.62
C PRO A 66 8.68 -6.31 6.97
N GLY A 67 9.05 -5.16 7.55
CA GLY A 67 9.61 -5.05 8.89
C GLY A 67 8.65 -5.61 9.97
N ALA A 68 7.34 -5.44 9.79
CA ALA A 68 6.33 -6.02 10.67
C ALA A 68 6.41 -7.56 10.67
N PHE A 69 6.64 -8.15 9.50
CA PHE A 69 6.75 -9.60 9.34
C PHE A 69 8.02 -10.13 10.02
N GLN A 70 9.16 -9.45 9.87
CA GLN A 70 10.42 -9.85 10.49
C GLN A 70 10.33 -9.87 12.03
N THR A 71 9.70 -8.85 12.61
CA THR A 71 9.46 -8.77 14.06
C THR A 71 8.62 -9.96 14.55
N ALA A 72 7.57 -10.33 13.81
CA ALA A 72 6.74 -11.48 14.15
C ALA A 72 7.51 -12.81 14.06
N TYR A 73 8.38 -12.98 13.05
CA TYR A 73 9.23 -14.17 12.93
C TYR A 73 10.20 -14.38 14.08
N ALA A 74 10.78 -13.29 14.61
CA ALA A 74 11.77 -13.38 15.68
C ALA A 74 11.21 -14.00 16.97
N ARG A 75 9.88 -13.94 17.17
CA ARG A 75 9.21 -14.40 18.39
C ARG A 75 9.21 -15.91 18.60
N SER A 76 9.58 -16.69 17.58
CA SER A 76 9.74 -18.16 17.69
C SER A 76 8.51 -18.90 18.25
N ALA A 77 7.32 -18.36 17.96
CA ALA A 77 6.04 -18.95 18.32
C ALA A 77 5.82 -20.30 17.60
N PRO A 78 4.97 -21.21 18.13
CA PRO A 78 4.74 -22.54 17.59
C PRO A 78 3.85 -22.55 16.33
N VAL A 79 4.13 -21.66 15.38
CA VAL A 79 3.36 -21.43 14.16
C VAL A 79 4.26 -21.54 12.93
N THR A 80 3.70 -21.95 11.80
CA THR A 80 4.48 -22.08 10.58
C THR A 80 4.81 -20.71 10.01
N PRO A 81 5.89 -20.60 9.24
CA PRO A 81 6.20 -19.36 8.60
C PRO A 81 5.12 -18.74 7.70
N SER A 82 4.41 -19.55 6.94
CA SER A 82 3.36 -19.04 6.05
C SER A 82 2.20 -18.45 6.85
N GLU A 83 1.89 -19.04 8.01
CA GLU A 83 0.86 -18.55 8.94
C GLU A 83 1.27 -17.21 9.54
N VAL A 84 2.53 -17.04 9.93
CA VAL A 84 3.06 -15.73 10.40
C VAL A 84 2.93 -14.68 9.30
N ALA A 85 3.41 -14.96 8.09
CA ALA A 85 3.35 -14.00 6.98
C ALA A 85 1.91 -13.59 6.62
N LEU A 86 0.97 -14.55 6.61
CA LEU A 86 -0.44 -14.26 6.38
C LEU A 86 -1.03 -13.41 7.51
N THR A 87 -0.83 -13.83 8.76
CA THR A 87 -1.44 -13.18 9.93
C THR A 87 -0.91 -11.77 10.13
N SER A 88 0.40 -11.56 9.98
CA SER A 88 1.00 -10.23 10.07
C SER A 88 0.55 -9.32 8.93
N ALA A 89 0.40 -9.83 7.70
CA ALA A 89 -0.12 -9.04 6.59
C ALA A 89 -1.59 -8.67 6.77
N LEU A 90 -2.43 -9.59 7.26
CA LEU A 90 -3.83 -9.30 7.58
C LEU A 90 -3.94 -8.25 8.69
N HIS A 91 -3.14 -8.40 9.74
CA HIS A 91 -3.07 -7.45 10.85
C HIS A 91 -2.74 -6.04 10.34
N GLU A 92 -1.66 -5.90 9.58
CA GLU A 92 -1.26 -4.59 9.04
C GLU A 92 -2.31 -3.99 8.09
N VAL A 93 -2.94 -4.80 7.23
CA VAL A 93 -4.07 -4.35 6.39
C VAL A 93 -5.25 -3.86 7.23
N ILE A 94 -5.61 -4.56 8.30
CA ILE A 94 -6.71 -4.17 9.20
C ILE A 94 -6.45 -2.77 9.74
N HIS A 95 -5.29 -2.52 10.32
CA HIS A 95 -4.99 -1.23 10.94
C HIS A 95 -4.74 -0.10 9.93
N LEU A 96 -4.39 -0.43 8.67
CA LEU A 96 -4.30 0.55 7.59
C LEU A 96 -5.67 0.93 6.99
N ILE A 97 -6.69 0.07 7.11
CA ILE A 97 -8.03 0.33 6.56
C ILE A 97 -9.02 0.80 7.65
N ALA A 98 -9.05 0.10 8.79
CA ALA A 98 -10.12 0.22 9.77
C ALA A 98 -9.95 1.41 10.71
N THR A 99 -8.73 1.94 10.85
CA THR A 99 -8.43 3.04 11.74
C THR A 99 -8.62 4.38 11.05
N ASN A 100 -9.74 5.06 11.34
CA ASN A 100 -9.96 6.45 10.95
C ASN A 100 -9.93 7.36 12.18
N LEU A 101 -8.76 7.92 12.50
CA LEU A 101 -8.59 8.89 13.60
C LEU A 101 -8.62 10.35 13.11
N ASP A 102 -8.91 10.56 11.81
CA ASP A 102 -8.91 11.88 11.15
C ASP A 102 -10.21 12.65 11.39
N GLU A 103 -11.21 12.01 11.99
CA GLU A 103 -12.48 12.65 12.22
C GLU A 103 -12.36 13.73 13.31
N GLU A 104 -12.57 14.98 12.90
CA GLU A 104 -12.60 16.12 13.80
C GLU A 104 -14.00 16.29 14.41
N ARG A 105 -14.07 16.27 15.74
CA ARG A 105 -15.30 16.56 16.50
C ARG A 105 -15.01 17.52 17.65
N PRO A 106 -16.01 18.27 18.14
CA PRO A 106 -15.86 19.00 19.40
C PRO A 106 -15.63 18.01 20.55
N ILE A 107 -14.81 18.40 21.52
CA ILE A 107 -14.53 17.58 22.70
C ILE A 107 -15.85 17.33 23.47
N PRO A 108 -16.22 16.07 23.77
CA PRO A 108 -17.41 15.77 24.56
C PRO A 108 -17.39 16.47 25.91
N LYS A 109 -18.53 17.01 26.35
CA LYS A 109 -18.60 17.74 27.63
C LYS A 109 -18.22 16.87 28.82
N GLU A 110 -18.60 15.59 28.80
CA GLU A 110 -18.22 14.60 29.81
C GLU A 110 -16.70 14.36 29.90
N TRP A 111 -15.91 14.72 28.88
CA TRP A 111 -14.45 14.59 28.94
C TRP A 111 -13.80 15.66 29.80
N VAL A 112 -14.46 16.82 29.92
CA VAL A 112 -13.98 17.93 30.77
C VAL A 112 -13.91 17.49 32.23
N ASP A 113 -14.81 16.61 32.67
CA ASP A 113 -14.83 16.07 34.04
C ASP A 113 -13.59 15.22 34.37
N PHE A 114 -12.87 14.74 33.35
CA PHE A 114 -11.61 13.99 33.51
C PHE A 114 -10.36 14.88 33.54
N MET A 115 -10.51 16.18 33.25
CA MET A 115 -9.39 17.12 33.39
C MET A 115 -8.98 17.20 34.86
N ASP A 116 -7.71 16.96 35.14
CA ASP A 116 -7.18 17.09 36.51
C ASP A 116 -7.53 18.49 37.05
N ALA A 117 -8.28 18.56 38.16
CA ALA A 117 -8.58 19.81 38.86
C ALA A 117 -7.33 20.62 39.24
N THR A 118 -6.15 19.98 39.28
CA THR A 118 -4.86 20.62 39.56
C THR A 118 -4.24 21.36 38.37
N ALA A 119 -4.85 21.30 37.18
CA ALA A 119 -4.47 22.12 36.02
C ALA A 119 -5.19 23.48 36.02
N ALA A 120 -6.30 23.62 36.75
CA ALA A 120 -7.05 24.88 36.86
C ALA A 120 -6.44 25.88 37.86
N ASP A 121 -5.60 25.42 38.80
CA ASP A 121 -5.01 26.27 39.86
C ASP A 121 -3.81 27.13 39.41
N ALA A 122 -3.60 27.35 38.11
CA ALA A 122 -2.57 28.29 37.66
C ALA A 122 -3.06 29.75 37.62
N ASP A 123 -4.36 29.98 37.46
CA ASP A 123 -4.95 31.30 37.36
C ASP A 123 -6.37 31.30 37.95
N GLU A 124 -6.52 31.31 39.29
CA GLU A 124 -7.57 32.03 40.03
C GLU A 124 -7.59 31.64 41.53
N GLU A 125 -7.45 32.64 42.40
CA GLU A 125 -7.73 32.53 43.83
C GLU A 125 -9.24 32.37 44.05
N GLY A 126 -9.74 31.18 44.43
CA GLY A 126 -11.10 31.12 44.97
C GLY A 126 -11.87 29.79 45.01
N ALA A 127 -11.48 28.90 45.92
CA ALA A 127 -12.37 28.11 46.80
C ALA A 127 -13.30 26.98 46.28
N THR A 128 -13.45 26.02 47.22
CA THR A 128 -14.51 25.03 47.46
C THR A 128 -14.53 23.71 46.68
N VAL A 129 -14.11 22.66 47.39
CA VAL A 129 -14.27 21.23 47.09
C VAL A 129 -15.76 20.82 47.11
N PRO A 130 -16.26 20.04 46.14
CA PRO A 130 -17.42 19.19 46.35
C PRO A 130 -17.01 17.72 46.43
N LEU A 131 -17.04 17.19 47.65
CA LEU A 131 -17.20 15.75 47.91
C LEU A 131 -18.63 15.37 47.47
N GLY A 132 -18.75 14.70 46.32
CA GLY A 132 -20.07 14.41 45.74
C GLY A 132 -20.11 13.24 44.75
N LEU A 133 -19.30 12.22 44.94
CA LEU A 133 -19.56 10.88 44.38
C LEU A 133 -19.77 9.97 45.58
N PHE A 134 -20.87 9.21 45.58
CA PHE A 134 -21.42 8.39 46.68
C PHE A 134 -22.38 9.11 47.67
N GLN A 135 -23.56 9.52 47.18
CA GLN A 135 -24.77 9.40 48.00
C GLN A 135 -26.01 9.10 47.15
N MET A 136 -26.37 7.82 47.13
CA MET A 136 -27.74 7.37 46.81
C MET A 136 -28.60 7.65 48.04
N GLY A 137 -29.63 8.50 47.91
CA GLY A 137 -30.59 8.78 48.98
C GLY A 137 -31.66 9.80 48.58
N GLU A 138 -32.91 9.54 48.97
CA GLU A 138 -34.19 10.13 48.54
C GLU A 138 -34.46 11.60 48.96
N MET A 139 -35.32 12.29 48.17
CA MET A 139 -36.27 13.39 48.49
C MET A 139 -35.71 14.71 49.09
N ASP A 140 -36.16 15.94 48.77
CA ASP A 140 -37.52 16.48 48.66
C ASP A 140 -37.55 17.80 47.83
N GLU A 141 -38.77 18.16 47.41
CA GLU A 141 -39.16 19.44 46.79
C GLU A 141 -39.11 20.62 47.79
N ASP A 142 -38.95 21.83 47.24
CA ASP A 142 -39.07 23.16 47.84
C ASP A 142 -37.98 23.62 48.84
N GLU A 143 -37.15 24.58 48.40
CA GLU A 143 -37.04 25.89 49.09
C GLU A 143 -36.15 26.91 48.34
N LEU A 144 -36.70 28.14 48.23
CA LEU A 144 -36.03 29.45 48.16
C LEU A 144 -35.41 29.92 46.82
N ARG A 145 -36.22 30.68 46.06
CA ARG A 145 -35.76 31.69 45.10
C ARG A 145 -35.37 32.98 45.84
N PRO A 146 -34.14 33.53 45.70
CA PRO A 146 -33.90 34.94 45.89
C PRO A 146 -34.12 35.69 44.57
N GLU A 147 -34.87 36.79 44.62
CA GLU A 147 -35.05 37.74 43.51
C GLU A 147 -33.68 38.31 43.10
N VAL A 148 -33.31 38.14 41.83
CA VAL A 148 -32.14 38.79 41.23
C VAL A 148 -32.61 40.11 40.60
N ASP A 149 -32.00 41.20 41.07
CA ASP A 149 -32.09 42.55 40.52
C ASP A 149 -31.49 42.58 39.10
N PRO A 150 -32.28 42.88 38.04
CA PRO A 150 -31.85 42.69 36.65
C PRO A 150 -30.79 43.70 36.14
N ASP A 151 -30.40 44.70 36.94
CA ASP A 151 -29.52 45.79 36.48
C ASP A 151 -28.12 45.80 37.13
N ARG A 152 -27.71 44.70 37.75
CA ARG A 152 -26.33 44.54 38.24
C ARG A 152 -25.82 43.17 37.88
N LEU A 153 -25.09 43.10 36.76
CA LEU A 153 -23.88 42.32 36.52
C LEU A 153 -23.58 42.38 35.00
N ALA A 154 -22.93 43.47 34.59
CA ALA A 154 -22.09 43.42 33.40
C ALA A 154 -20.84 42.64 33.81
N PHE A 155 -20.87 41.33 33.64
CA PHE A 155 -19.66 40.54 33.52
C PHE A 155 -19.19 40.71 32.09
N ASP A 156 -17.89 41.02 31.93
CA ASP A 156 -17.22 40.97 30.65
C ASP A 156 -17.54 39.62 30.00
N ASP A 157 -17.99 39.66 28.75
CA ASP A 157 -18.06 38.49 27.88
C ASP A 157 -16.61 37.97 27.72
N GLU A 158 -16.16 37.12 28.63
CA GLU A 158 -15.17 36.12 28.26
C GLU A 158 -15.82 35.30 27.18
N GLU A 159 -15.39 35.55 25.94
CA GLU A 159 -15.54 34.65 24.80
C GLU A 159 -15.28 33.23 25.31
N THR A 160 -16.37 32.50 25.57
CA THR A 160 -16.31 31.05 25.68
C THR A 160 -15.94 30.58 24.28
N VAL A 161 -14.63 30.45 24.04
CA VAL A 161 -14.10 29.84 22.83
C VAL A 161 -14.70 28.45 22.79
N GLU A 162 -15.75 28.25 21.98
CA GLU A 162 -16.24 26.91 21.69
C GLU A 162 -15.03 26.11 21.21
N PRO A 163 -14.63 25.02 21.90
CA PRO A 163 -13.45 24.28 21.51
C PRO A 163 -13.65 23.78 20.09
N GLY A 164 -12.81 24.29 19.18
CA GLY A 164 -12.84 23.93 17.76
C GLY A 164 -12.80 22.42 17.59
N ALA A 165 -13.34 21.93 16.47
CA ALA A 165 -13.27 20.51 16.16
C ALA A 165 -11.81 20.06 16.10
N VAL A 166 -11.48 18.99 16.82
CA VAL A 166 -10.12 18.41 16.92
C VAL A 166 -10.19 16.91 16.67
N THR A 167 -9.06 16.30 16.31
CA THR A 167 -8.97 14.84 16.17
C THR A 167 -9.09 14.14 17.53
N VAL A 168 -9.51 12.87 17.54
CA VAL A 168 -9.66 12.10 18.79
C VAL A 168 -8.35 11.98 19.56
N LEU A 169 -7.20 11.82 18.87
CA LEU A 169 -5.88 11.76 19.51
C LEU A 169 -5.50 13.08 20.16
N GLU A 170 -5.79 14.21 19.52
CA GLU A 170 -5.58 15.54 20.09
C GLU A 170 -6.43 15.76 21.33
N ALA A 171 -7.71 15.42 21.27
CA ALA A 171 -8.63 15.54 22.38
C ALA A 171 -8.16 14.68 23.57
N ILE A 172 -7.82 13.42 23.35
CA ILE A 172 -7.39 12.50 24.42
C ILE A 172 -6.08 12.97 25.05
N ASN A 173 -5.09 13.35 24.24
CA ASN A 173 -3.82 13.86 24.76
C ASN A 173 -4.00 15.19 25.51
N HIS A 174 -4.93 16.05 25.07
CA HIS A 174 -5.25 17.29 25.77
C HIS A 174 -5.88 17.04 27.15
N ILE A 175 -6.82 16.10 27.23
CA ILE A 175 -7.59 15.82 28.46
C ILE A 175 -6.80 14.93 29.43
N GLY A 176 -6.33 13.77 28.97
CA GLY A 176 -5.71 12.73 29.80
C GLY A 176 -4.19 12.59 29.63
N GLY A 177 -3.58 13.33 28.71
CA GLY A 177 -2.14 13.29 28.47
C GLY A 177 -1.65 12.02 27.74
N PRO A 178 -0.32 11.82 27.67
CA PRO A 178 0.30 10.72 26.94
C PRO A 178 -0.13 9.33 27.43
N ALA A 179 -0.44 9.17 28.72
CA ALA A 179 -0.91 7.90 29.26
C ALA A 179 -2.33 7.54 28.76
N ALA A 180 -3.23 8.52 28.63
CA ALA A 180 -4.56 8.28 28.05
C ALA A 180 -4.46 7.96 26.57
N GLU A 181 -3.61 8.67 25.83
CA GLU A 181 -3.36 8.41 24.41
C GLU A 181 -2.84 6.98 24.20
N ALA A 182 -1.86 6.55 24.99
CA ALA A 182 -1.29 5.21 24.90
C ALA A 182 -2.31 4.12 25.28
N LEU A 183 -3.16 4.34 26.29
CA LEU A 183 -4.27 3.43 26.62
C LEU A 183 -5.28 3.33 25.48
N PHE A 184 -5.68 4.48 24.92
CA PHE A 184 -6.61 4.54 23.80
C PHE A 184 -6.10 3.74 22.61
N LEU A 185 -4.85 3.98 22.20
CA LEU A 185 -4.23 3.27 21.08
C LEU A 185 -4.17 1.76 21.36
N ALA A 186 -3.81 1.33 22.57
CA ALA A 186 -3.79 -0.08 22.92
C ALA A 186 -5.18 -0.74 22.87
N ILE A 187 -6.22 -0.05 23.34
CA ILE A 187 -7.59 -0.59 23.36
C ILE A 187 -8.17 -0.63 21.94
N GLU A 188 -7.99 0.44 21.17
CA GLU A 188 -8.49 0.51 19.80
C GLU A 188 -7.82 -0.55 18.92
N ASP A 189 -6.52 -0.74 19.08
CA ASP A 189 -5.75 -1.80 18.41
C ASP A 189 -6.31 -3.19 18.74
N ALA A 190 -6.45 -3.51 20.03
CA ALA A 190 -7.01 -4.78 20.49
C ALA A 190 -8.46 -5.01 20.02
N ARG A 191 -9.28 -3.96 19.99
CA ARG A 191 -10.67 -4.01 19.52
C ARG A 191 -10.73 -4.33 18.03
N GLN A 192 -9.93 -3.64 17.22
CA GLN A 192 -9.86 -3.84 15.77
C GLN A 192 -9.37 -5.25 15.43
N GLU A 193 -8.32 -5.72 16.12
CA GLU A 193 -7.86 -7.10 15.97
C GLU A 193 -8.98 -8.09 16.24
N ARG A 194 -9.70 -7.95 17.36
CA ARG A 194 -10.76 -8.89 17.71
C ARG A 194 -11.91 -8.88 16.70
N ILE A 195 -12.45 -7.71 16.37
CA ILE A 195 -13.57 -7.58 15.43
C ILE A 195 -13.23 -8.21 14.07
N HIS A 196 -12.03 -7.96 13.57
CA HIS A 196 -11.66 -8.39 12.23
C HIS A 196 -11.09 -9.82 12.19
N PHE A 197 -10.41 -10.30 13.23
CA PHE A 197 -9.92 -11.68 13.30
C PHE A 197 -10.97 -12.69 13.75
N ASP A 198 -12.07 -12.28 14.39
CA ASP A 198 -13.18 -13.19 14.76
C ASP A 198 -13.80 -13.88 13.53
N ALA A 199 -13.84 -13.19 12.39
CA ALA A 199 -14.26 -13.77 11.11
C ALA A 199 -13.26 -14.79 10.54
N TYR A 200 -12.01 -14.81 11.04
CA TYR A 200 -10.90 -15.64 10.57
C TYR A 200 -10.21 -16.36 11.74
N PRO A 201 -10.89 -17.33 12.38
CA PRO A 201 -10.42 -17.95 13.63
C PRO A 201 -9.04 -18.61 13.52
N GLY A 202 -8.65 -19.08 12.32
CA GLY A 202 -7.31 -19.61 12.07
C GLY A 202 -6.21 -18.55 12.20
N ALA A 203 -6.41 -17.37 11.61
CA ALA A 203 -5.45 -16.26 11.71
C ALA A 203 -5.48 -15.63 13.11
N GLY A 204 -6.66 -15.52 13.73
CA GLY A 204 -6.78 -15.10 15.13
C GLY A 204 -6.05 -16.04 16.10
N SER A 205 -6.08 -17.36 15.88
CA SER A 205 -5.30 -18.31 16.68
C SER A 205 -3.80 -18.11 16.54
N VAL A 206 -3.30 -17.81 15.34
CA VAL A 206 -1.87 -17.55 15.11
C VAL A 206 -1.43 -16.26 15.80
N LEU A 207 -2.26 -15.21 15.73
CA LEU A 207 -2.03 -13.94 16.42
C LEU A 207 -1.92 -14.15 17.94
N LYS A 208 -2.85 -14.93 18.49
CA LYS A 208 -2.87 -15.31 19.91
C LYS A 208 -1.60 -16.04 20.33
N ASP A 209 -1.13 -17.00 19.53
CA ASP A 209 0.11 -17.75 19.82
C ASP A 209 1.36 -16.84 19.73
N LEU A 210 1.39 -15.90 18.78
CA LEU A 210 2.45 -14.90 18.68
C LEU A 210 2.52 -14.01 19.94
N TYR A 211 1.37 -13.54 20.43
CA TYR A 211 1.32 -12.65 21.61
C TYR A 211 1.59 -13.39 22.91
N ARG A 212 1.05 -14.60 23.08
CA ARG A 212 1.31 -15.44 24.27
C ARG A 212 2.78 -15.79 24.45
N THR A 213 3.52 -15.93 23.36
CA THR A 213 4.96 -16.24 23.42
C THR A 213 5.77 -15.08 24.03
N SER A 214 5.35 -13.84 23.81
CA SER A 214 6.04 -12.63 24.31
C SER A 214 5.53 -12.13 25.67
N VAL A 215 4.26 -12.39 26.01
CA VAL A 215 3.59 -11.76 27.16
C VAL A 215 4.29 -12.00 28.49
N GLY A 216 4.83 -13.21 28.72
CA GLY A 216 5.49 -13.55 29.97
C GLY A 216 6.78 -12.73 30.21
N HIS A 217 7.54 -12.49 29.14
CA HIS A 217 8.75 -11.67 29.20
C HIS A 217 8.40 -10.19 29.39
N ALA A 218 7.44 -9.68 28.61
CA ALA A 218 6.99 -8.29 28.69
C ALA A 218 6.43 -7.93 30.07
N MET A 219 5.55 -8.77 30.63
CA MET A 219 4.98 -8.56 31.97
C MET A 219 6.05 -8.51 33.07
N GLY A 220 7.13 -9.31 32.94
CA GLY A 220 8.22 -9.35 33.91
C GLY A 220 9.11 -8.11 33.91
N GLN A 221 9.14 -7.34 32.81
CA GLN A 221 9.93 -6.12 32.67
C GLN A 221 9.10 -4.84 32.80
N ALA A 222 7.79 -4.92 32.57
CA ALA A 222 6.87 -3.79 32.64
C ALA A 222 6.73 -3.23 34.06
N ARG A 223 6.63 -1.89 34.15
CA ARG A 223 6.20 -1.20 35.38
C ARG A 223 4.71 -1.51 35.66
N PRO A 224 4.18 -1.26 36.87
CA PRO A 224 2.77 -1.51 37.20
C PRO A 224 1.75 -0.98 36.19
N LEU A 225 1.92 0.25 35.71
CA LEU A 225 1.04 0.85 34.70
C LEU A 225 1.13 0.13 33.35
N GLY A 226 2.34 -0.26 32.93
CA GLY A 226 2.55 -1.07 31.74
C GLY A 226 1.95 -2.48 31.84
N GLN A 227 2.05 -3.12 33.01
CA GLN A 227 1.39 -4.41 33.28
C GLN A 227 -0.13 -4.29 33.19
N TYR A 228 -0.70 -3.21 33.72
CA TYR A 228 -2.13 -2.91 33.66
C TYR A 228 -2.61 -2.75 32.22
N ALA A 229 -1.95 -1.89 31.44
CA ALA A 229 -2.32 -1.64 30.04
C ALA A 229 -2.14 -2.88 29.16
N LEU A 230 -1.04 -3.63 29.32
CA LEU A 230 -0.83 -4.88 28.60
C LEU A 230 -1.88 -5.94 28.97
N ALA A 231 -2.35 -5.97 30.22
CA ALA A 231 -3.42 -6.88 30.61
C ALA A 231 -4.75 -6.51 29.94
N ILE A 232 -5.09 -5.21 29.89
CA ILE A 232 -6.25 -4.71 29.16
C ILE A 232 -6.17 -5.10 27.68
N PHE A 233 -5.04 -4.82 27.01
CA PHE A 233 -4.82 -5.18 25.60
C PHE A 233 -5.10 -6.67 25.34
N MET A 234 -4.54 -7.56 26.16
CA MET A 234 -4.70 -9.01 26.00
C MET A 234 -6.14 -9.49 26.24
N VAL A 235 -6.86 -8.87 27.18
CA VAL A 235 -8.26 -9.21 27.50
C VAL A 235 -9.21 -8.67 26.42
N VAL A 236 -9.04 -7.42 26.02
CA VAL A 236 -9.85 -6.78 24.97
C VAL A 236 -9.70 -7.56 23.66
N GLY A 237 -8.47 -7.84 23.24
CA GLY A 237 -8.19 -8.57 21.99
C GLY A 237 -8.59 -10.05 22.00
N GLY A 238 -9.00 -10.61 23.16
CA GLY A 238 -9.33 -12.03 23.28
C GLY A 238 -8.11 -12.98 23.25
N HIS A 239 -6.91 -12.41 23.44
CA HIS A 239 -5.63 -13.10 23.37
C HIS A 239 -5.29 -13.90 24.63
N GLU A 240 -5.81 -13.49 25.79
CA GLU A 240 -5.78 -14.26 27.03
C GLU A 240 -7.08 -14.08 27.82
N GLU A 241 -7.45 -15.10 28.61
CA GLU A 241 -8.58 -14.95 29.53
C GLU A 241 -8.16 -14.14 30.77
N ARG A 242 -9.09 -13.32 31.28
CA ARG A 242 -8.91 -12.51 32.51
C ARG A 242 -8.29 -13.31 33.65
N ASN A 243 -8.84 -14.48 33.95
CA ASN A 243 -8.40 -15.30 35.08
C ASN A 243 -6.95 -15.76 34.95
N ASP A 244 -6.48 -15.97 33.72
CA ASP A 244 -5.13 -16.46 33.47
C ASP A 244 -4.10 -15.34 33.44
N ILE A 245 -4.48 -14.15 32.95
CA ILE A 245 -3.59 -12.98 33.00
C ILE A 245 -3.48 -12.43 34.42
N GLN A 246 -4.56 -12.42 35.19
CA GLN A 246 -4.58 -11.90 36.57
C GLN A 246 -3.59 -12.64 37.48
N LYS A 247 -3.40 -13.95 37.29
CA LYS A 247 -2.42 -14.77 38.03
C LYS A 247 -0.96 -14.35 37.77
N ARG A 248 -0.70 -13.63 36.68
CA ARG A 248 0.65 -13.17 36.28
C ARG A 248 0.93 -11.73 36.73
N LEU A 249 -0.06 -11.02 37.26
CA LEU A 249 0.03 -9.63 37.68
C LEU A 249 0.45 -9.51 39.15
N SER A 250 1.05 -8.36 39.48
CA SER A 250 1.21 -7.95 40.88
C SER A 250 -0.15 -7.69 41.52
N ALA A 251 -0.27 -7.94 42.84
CA ALA A 251 -1.57 -7.94 43.52
C ALA A 251 -2.35 -6.62 43.39
N HIS A 252 -1.67 -5.46 43.44
CA HIS A 252 -2.35 -4.17 43.25
C HIS A 252 -2.79 -3.93 41.79
N VAL A 253 -2.06 -4.44 40.79
CA VAL A 253 -2.46 -4.33 39.37
C VAL A 253 -3.65 -5.27 39.10
N ALA A 254 -3.67 -6.44 39.72
CA ALA A 254 -4.78 -7.36 39.62
C ALA A 254 -6.10 -6.76 40.15
N LEU A 255 -6.04 -5.97 41.23
CA LEU A 255 -7.20 -5.22 41.75
C LEU A 255 -7.65 -4.11 40.79
N ALA A 256 -6.70 -3.35 40.24
CA ALA A 256 -6.99 -2.34 39.24
C ALA A 256 -7.66 -2.94 37.99
N LEU A 257 -7.19 -4.12 37.54
CA LEU A 257 -7.80 -4.83 36.42
C LEU A 257 -9.22 -5.30 36.74
N ASP A 258 -9.50 -5.75 37.97
CA ASP A 258 -10.83 -6.19 38.37
C ASP A 258 -11.85 -5.05 38.31
N ASP A 259 -11.48 -3.86 38.79
CA ASP A 259 -12.33 -2.66 38.71
C ASP A 259 -12.48 -2.16 37.27
N ALA A 260 -11.43 -2.31 36.45
CA ALA A 260 -11.44 -1.93 35.04
C ALA A 260 -12.47 -2.72 34.21
N MET A 261 -12.75 -3.98 34.58
CA MET A 261 -13.63 -4.86 33.78
C MET A 261 -15.02 -4.28 33.53
N ALA A 262 -15.56 -3.49 34.46
CA ALA A 262 -16.86 -2.85 34.30
C ALA A 262 -16.93 -1.91 33.08
N PHE A 263 -15.78 -1.37 32.65
CA PHE A 263 -15.64 -0.49 31.49
C PHE A 263 -15.21 -1.23 30.22
N LEU A 264 -14.70 -2.46 30.33
CA LEU A 264 -14.22 -3.23 29.19
C LEU A 264 -15.31 -4.03 28.49
N ASP A 265 -16.36 -4.44 29.21
CA ASP A 265 -17.50 -5.18 28.64
C ASP A 265 -18.12 -4.51 27.40
N PRO A 266 -18.37 -3.18 27.35
CA PRO A 266 -18.96 -2.53 26.19
C PRO A 266 -18.02 -2.30 25.00
N VAL A 267 -16.70 -2.52 25.14
CA VAL A 267 -15.70 -2.16 24.10
C VAL A 267 -16.01 -2.80 22.74
N PHE A 268 -16.65 -3.97 22.72
CA PHE A 268 -16.95 -4.70 21.48
C PHE A 268 -18.24 -4.27 20.78
N ASP A 269 -19.17 -3.65 21.52
CA ASP A 269 -20.44 -3.18 20.98
C ASP A 269 -20.35 -1.74 20.46
N VAL A 270 -19.18 -1.13 20.61
CA VAL A 270 -18.90 0.25 20.25
C VAL A 270 -18.13 0.29 18.93
N ASP A 271 -18.73 0.97 17.94
CA ASP A 271 -18.16 1.14 16.59
C ASP A 271 -17.39 2.47 16.41
N ASP A 272 -17.34 3.32 17.44
CA ASP A 272 -16.85 4.70 17.33
C ASP A 272 -15.60 4.96 18.19
N ALA A 273 -14.55 5.51 17.58
CA ALA A 273 -13.27 5.77 18.24
C ALA A 273 -13.39 6.76 19.41
N TRP A 274 -14.29 7.74 19.33
CA TRP A 274 -14.54 8.68 20.43
C TRP A 274 -15.14 7.99 21.67
N SER A 275 -15.97 6.97 21.46
CA SER A 275 -16.49 6.19 22.58
C SER A 275 -15.38 5.35 23.23
N ILE A 276 -14.44 4.82 22.45
CA ILE A 276 -13.23 4.17 22.98
C ILE A 276 -12.33 5.15 23.73
N GLY A 277 -12.23 6.41 23.26
CA GLY A 277 -11.53 7.48 23.98
C GLY A 277 -12.10 7.72 25.39
N THR A 278 -13.43 7.66 25.52
CA THR A 278 -14.11 7.78 26.83
C THR A 278 -13.71 6.62 27.76
N ILE A 279 -13.68 5.40 27.23
CA ILE A 279 -13.25 4.21 27.99
C ILE A 279 -11.78 4.34 28.40
N ALA A 280 -10.90 4.85 27.53
CA ALA A 280 -9.50 5.08 27.86
C ALA A 280 -9.32 6.08 29.02
N LEU A 281 -10.09 7.17 29.05
CA LEU A 281 -10.07 8.14 30.17
C LEU A 281 -10.60 7.54 31.47
N GLN A 282 -11.65 6.70 31.40
CA GLN A 282 -12.16 5.96 32.57
C GLN A 282 -11.12 4.97 33.11
N LEU A 283 -10.44 4.23 32.25
CA LEU A 283 -9.38 3.30 32.64
C LEU A 283 -8.15 4.00 33.19
N LEU A 284 -7.80 5.18 32.67
CA LEU A 284 -6.77 6.01 33.29
C LEU A 284 -7.17 6.44 34.70
N SER A 285 -8.44 6.77 34.93
CA SER A 285 -8.96 7.12 36.26
C SER A 285 -8.88 5.94 37.24
N VAL A 286 -9.16 4.71 36.77
CA VAL A 286 -8.94 3.48 37.56
C VAL A 286 -7.44 3.32 37.88
N ALA A 287 -6.55 3.53 36.91
CA ALA A 287 -5.11 3.44 37.13
C ALA A 287 -4.61 4.46 38.17
N LYS A 288 -5.13 5.70 38.14
CA LYS A 288 -4.85 6.74 39.15
C LYS A 288 -5.34 6.32 40.54
N LEU A 289 -6.57 5.81 40.64
CA LEU A 289 -7.16 5.36 41.91
C LEU A 289 -6.31 4.27 42.60
N HIS A 290 -5.74 3.37 41.80
CA HIS A 290 -4.86 2.30 42.29
C HIS A 290 -3.38 2.70 42.41
N GLY A 291 -3.06 3.99 42.24
CA GLY A 291 -1.71 4.53 42.40
C GLY A 291 -0.71 3.98 41.38
N LEU A 292 -1.17 3.65 40.17
CA LEU A 292 -0.32 3.13 39.09
C LEU A 292 0.40 4.24 38.31
N VAL A 293 -0.19 5.44 38.30
CA VAL A 293 0.32 6.65 37.64
C VAL A 293 1.24 7.41 38.62
N GLN A 294 2.32 8.01 38.11
CA GLN A 294 3.22 8.79 38.96
C GLN A 294 2.61 10.17 39.27
N GLU A 295 2.23 10.38 40.53
CA GLU A 295 1.74 11.67 41.01
C GLU A 295 2.65 12.18 42.13
N GLY A 296 3.34 13.31 41.91
CA GLY A 296 4.21 13.89 42.94
C GLY A 296 5.26 14.93 42.50
N ALA A 297 5.36 15.25 41.21
CA ALA A 297 6.32 16.25 40.76
C ALA A 297 6.11 17.65 41.35
N ALA A 298 7.19 18.21 41.91
CA ALA A 298 7.21 19.53 42.52
C ALA A 298 7.21 20.68 41.50
N THR A 299 7.55 20.41 40.24
CA THR A 299 7.65 21.42 39.17
C THR A 299 6.85 21.02 37.94
N SER A 300 6.45 22.00 37.11
CA SER A 300 5.76 21.75 35.84
C SER A 300 6.59 20.91 34.87
N ALA A 301 7.91 21.13 34.82
CA ALA A 301 8.82 20.35 33.99
C ALA A 301 8.91 18.89 34.45
N GLN A 302 8.99 18.63 35.76
CA GLN A 302 8.96 17.26 36.29
C GLN A 302 7.61 16.58 36.04
N ARG A 303 6.48 17.31 36.18
CA ARG A 303 5.14 16.78 35.87
C ARG A 303 5.03 16.34 34.41
N LYS A 304 5.59 17.14 33.49
CA LYS A 304 5.63 16.80 32.06
C LYS A 304 6.46 15.52 31.82
N LEU A 305 7.64 15.42 32.42
CA LEU A 305 8.50 14.23 32.30
C LEU A 305 7.85 12.97 32.89
N GLU A 306 7.16 13.08 34.03
CA GLU A 306 6.42 11.97 34.64
C GLU A 306 5.28 11.49 33.71
N ARG A 307 4.51 12.42 33.14
CA ARG A 307 3.44 12.10 32.17
C ARG A 307 3.96 11.42 30.89
N GLU A 308 5.10 11.90 30.37
CA GLU A 308 5.77 11.27 29.22
C GLU A 308 6.29 9.87 29.57
N ALA A 309 6.84 9.69 30.77
CA ALA A 309 7.33 8.40 31.25
C ALA A 309 6.19 7.38 31.47
N ASP A 310 5.02 7.85 31.91
CA ASP A 310 3.83 7.01 32.08
C ASP A 310 3.26 6.57 30.72
N GLY A 311 3.18 7.48 29.75
CA GLY A 311 2.83 7.13 28.36
C GLY A 311 3.79 6.11 27.75
N ALA A 312 5.11 6.36 27.84
CA ALA A 312 6.14 5.44 27.36
C ALA A 312 6.07 4.08 28.05
N SER A 313 5.79 4.04 29.37
CA SER A 313 5.64 2.77 30.10
C SER A 313 4.51 1.91 29.56
N ILE A 314 3.43 2.52 29.05
CA ILE A 314 2.31 1.80 28.45
C ILE A 314 2.70 1.31 27.06
N SER A 315 3.14 2.22 26.19
CA SER A 315 3.51 1.89 24.81
C SER A 315 4.60 0.83 24.76
N ASP A 316 5.69 0.97 25.51
CA ASP A 316 6.80 0.01 25.53
C ASP A 316 6.34 -1.40 25.98
N SER A 317 5.43 -1.46 26.95
CA SER A 317 4.93 -2.75 27.48
C SER A 317 3.99 -3.43 26.50
N VAL A 318 3.14 -2.66 25.81
CA VAL A 318 2.22 -3.18 24.80
C VAL A 318 2.99 -3.55 23.52
N ASP A 319 3.88 -2.68 23.01
CA ASP A 319 4.73 -2.88 21.82
C ASP A 319 5.68 -4.08 21.94
N ALA A 320 6.09 -4.43 23.16
CA ALA A 320 6.85 -5.65 23.41
C ALA A 320 6.06 -6.93 23.04
N VAL A 321 4.73 -6.85 23.00
CA VAL A 321 3.82 -7.98 22.73
C VAL A 321 3.07 -7.82 21.42
N ARG A 322 2.48 -6.67 21.12
CA ARG A 322 1.67 -6.48 19.90
C ARG A 322 2.53 -6.47 18.65
N MET A 323 1.97 -6.83 17.50
CA MET A 323 2.62 -6.48 16.24
C MET A 323 2.45 -4.99 16.03
N VAL A 324 3.53 -4.30 15.67
CA VAL A 324 3.51 -2.84 15.60
C VAL A 324 3.06 -2.45 14.18
N THR A 325 1.84 -1.93 14.05
CA THR A 325 1.40 -1.25 12.82
C THR A 325 1.54 0.26 12.98
N PRO A 326 2.15 1.00 12.02
CA PRO A 326 2.43 2.43 12.18
C PRO A 326 1.22 3.31 12.52
N SER A 327 0.02 3.00 12.01
CA SER A 327 -1.18 3.81 12.24
C SER A 327 -1.70 3.81 13.69
N LEU A 328 -1.36 2.78 14.48
CA LEU A 328 -1.80 2.63 15.88
C LEU A 328 -0.64 2.59 16.87
N LYS A 329 0.58 2.87 16.40
CA LYS A 329 1.77 2.84 17.26
C LYS A 329 1.76 4.00 18.24
N ASP A 330 1.69 5.22 17.70
CA ASP A 330 1.68 6.48 18.41
C ASP A 330 1.15 7.58 17.48
N ARG A 331 0.84 8.75 18.04
CA ARG A 331 0.39 9.91 17.24
C ARG A 331 1.36 10.30 16.13
N GLU A 332 2.67 10.27 16.39
CA GLU A 332 3.67 10.67 15.39
C GLU A 332 3.65 9.73 14.18
N SER A 333 3.60 8.43 14.41
CA SER A 333 3.55 7.37 13.41
C SER A 333 2.24 7.41 12.62
N TYR A 334 1.13 7.73 13.30
CA TYR A 334 -0.14 8.02 12.64
C TYR A 334 -0.04 9.23 11.70
N GLU A 335 0.51 10.36 12.19
CA GLU A 335 0.71 11.56 11.38
C GLU A 335 1.65 11.32 10.20
N GLN A 336 2.73 10.55 10.38
CA GLN A 336 3.64 10.14 9.31
C GLN A 336 2.94 9.29 8.25
N THR A 337 2.17 8.27 8.68
CA THR A 337 1.41 7.38 7.78
C THR A 337 0.37 8.18 6.98
N ARG A 338 -0.30 9.13 7.65
CA ARG A 338 -1.26 10.04 7.03
C ARG A 338 -0.62 11.00 6.03
N GLN A 339 0.51 11.61 6.38
CA GLN A 339 1.25 12.49 5.46
C GLN A 339 1.76 11.72 4.24
N ALA A 340 2.26 10.49 4.43
CA ALA A 340 2.66 9.61 3.34
C ALA A 340 1.48 9.28 2.41
N ALA A 341 0.31 9.00 2.97
CA ALA A 341 -0.92 8.76 2.21
C ALA A 341 -1.36 9.98 1.39
N GLN A 342 -1.27 11.18 1.97
CA GLN A 342 -1.55 12.44 1.28
C GLN A 342 -0.54 12.72 0.16
N ALA A 343 0.74 12.41 0.37
CA ALA A 343 1.78 12.56 -0.65
C ALA A 343 1.56 11.64 -1.85
N VAL A 344 1.16 10.38 -1.62
CA VAL A 344 0.79 9.43 -2.69
C VAL A 344 -0.46 9.90 -3.43
N SER A 345 -1.46 10.42 -2.72
CA SER A 345 -2.68 10.97 -3.33
C SER A 345 -2.40 12.22 -4.17
N ALA A 346 -1.34 12.98 -3.85
CA ALA A 346 -0.91 14.14 -4.61
C ALA A 346 -0.15 13.79 -5.91
N GLU A 347 0.26 12.53 -6.12
CA GLU A 347 0.88 12.09 -7.38
C GLU A 347 -0.10 12.16 -8.57
N ASP A 348 -1.42 12.12 -8.33
CA ASP A 348 -2.45 12.28 -9.37
C ASP A 348 -2.76 13.75 -9.73
N GLY A 349 -2.07 14.73 -9.14
CA GLY A 349 -2.35 16.14 -9.37
C GLY A 349 -1.33 17.13 -8.80
N VAL A 350 -0.03 16.89 -8.97
CA VAL A 350 1.12 17.78 -8.66
C VAL A 350 0.98 18.72 -7.45
N LYS A 351 1.67 18.35 -6.37
CA LYS A 351 2.79 19.17 -5.85
C LYS A 351 3.70 18.34 -4.94
N ARG A 352 5.00 18.41 -5.23
CA ARG A 352 6.10 17.84 -4.44
C ARG A 352 6.24 18.56 -3.10
N ASP A 353 6.49 17.83 -2.02
CA ASP A 353 7.83 17.62 -1.45
C ASP A 353 7.70 16.63 -0.28
N ALA A 354 8.23 15.41 -0.46
CA ALA A 354 8.48 14.46 0.62
C ALA A 354 9.73 13.64 0.27
N ASP A 355 10.89 14.30 0.29
CA ASP A 355 12.21 13.70 0.03
C ASP A 355 12.69 12.78 1.19
N GLN A 356 11.77 12.19 1.95
CA GLN A 356 12.06 11.25 3.05
C GLN A 356 11.19 9.98 3.05
N ALA A 357 10.42 9.72 1.98
CA ALA A 357 9.74 8.43 1.82
C ALA A 357 10.64 7.45 1.04
N GLY A 358 11.14 6.42 1.72
CA GLY A 358 11.82 5.26 1.16
C GLY A 358 13.21 5.53 0.57
N ASP A 359 14.27 5.01 1.18
CA ASP A 359 15.59 4.97 0.54
C ASP A 359 15.48 4.22 -0.80
N PRO A 360 15.78 4.86 -1.96
CA PRO A 360 15.72 4.22 -3.26
C PRO A 360 16.53 2.92 -3.36
N ALA A 361 17.57 2.76 -2.53
CA ALA A 361 18.33 1.52 -2.44
C ALA A 361 17.50 0.38 -1.82
N THR A 362 16.79 0.67 -0.73
CA THR A 362 15.91 -0.30 -0.04
C THR A 362 14.71 -0.67 -0.91
N ASP A 363 14.08 0.30 -1.57
CA ASP A 363 13.01 0.04 -2.55
C ASP A 363 13.48 -0.87 -3.69
N GLN A 364 14.70 -0.68 -4.17
CA GLN A 364 15.30 -1.54 -5.19
C GLN A 364 15.55 -2.96 -4.63
N ILE A 365 16.05 -3.10 -3.41
CA ILE A 365 16.22 -4.42 -2.75
C ILE A 365 14.87 -5.12 -2.64
N MET A 366 13.83 -4.42 -2.22
CA MET A 366 12.47 -4.95 -2.12
C MET A 366 11.91 -5.40 -3.47
N THR A 367 12.09 -4.58 -4.50
CA THR A 367 11.65 -4.90 -5.87
C THR A 367 12.37 -6.14 -6.42
N VAL A 368 13.67 -6.26 -6.19
CA VAL A 368 14.47 -7.42 -6.62
C VAL A 368 14.15 -8.66 -5.79
N SER A 369 13.85 -8.50 -4.51
CA SER A 369 13.52 -9.61 -3.61
C SER A 369 12.14 -10.20 -3.92
N THR A 370 11.18 -9.35 -4.28
CA THR A 370 9.84 -9.74 -4.74
C THR A 370 9.82 -10.26 -6.19
N ALA A 371 10.86 -10.05 -6.98
CA ALA A 371 10.86 -10.51 -8.36
C ALA A 371 11.02 -12.05 -8.45
N PRO A 372 10.24 -12.75 -9.29
CA PRO A 372 10.47 -14.16 -9.57
C PRO A 372 11.85 -14.38 -10.21
N THR A 373 12.54 -15.43 -9.80
CA THR A 373 13.81 -15.82 -10.45
C THR A 373 13.49 -16.64 -11.70
N VAL A 374 13.92 -16.16 -12.86
CA VAL A 374 13.85 -16.91 -14.12
C VAL A 374 15.20 -17.53 -14.39
N PHE A 375 15.19 -18.83 -14.66
CA PHE A 375 16.37 -19.59 -15.03
C PHE A 375 16.44 -19.71 -16.54
N LEU A 376 17.54 -19.24 -17.11
CA LEU A 376 17.80 -19.34 -18.53
C LEU A 376 18.35 -20.73 -18.88
N PRO A 377 18.18 -21.22 -20.12
CA PRO A 377 18.73 -22.50 -20.59
C PRO A 377 20.24 -22.65 -20.38
N THR A 378 20.95 -21.55 -20.22
CA THR A 378 22.40 -21.44 -19.97
C THR A 378 22.79 -21.75 -18.52
N GLY A 379 21.81 -22.00 -17.63
CA GLY A 379 22.01 -22.28 -16.21
C GLY A 379 22.20 -21.04 -15.34
N GLN A 380 22.13 -19.84 -15.93
CA GLN A 380 22.15 -18.57 -15.20
C GLN A 380 20.73 -18.13 -14.83
N GLY A 381 20.53 -17.68 -13.60
CA GLY A 381 19.26 -17.14 -13.11
C GLY A 381 19.29 -15.62 -13.00
N GLY A 382 18.15 -14.97 -13.23
CA GLY A 382 17.98 -13.53 -13.06
C GLY A 382 16.60 -13.20 -12.48
N LYS A 383 16.51 -12.09 -11.75
CA LYS A 383 15.24 -11.58 -11.21
C LYS A 383 14.47 -10.90 -12.33
N LEU A 384 13.29 -11.44 -12.65
CA LEU A 384 12.40 -10.93 -13.70
C LEU A 384 11.42 -9.94 -13.09
N ILE A 385 11.47 -8.69 -13.53
CA ILE A 385 10.49 -7.67 -13.19
C ILE A 385 9.57 -7.46 -14.39
N VAL A 386 8.27 -7.65 -14.21
CA VAL A 386 7.25 -7.35 -15.23
C VAL A 386 6.58 -6.05 -14.85
N THR A 387 6.58 -5.07 -15.75
CA THR A 387 5.96 -3.76 -15.56
C THR A 387 5.43 -3.24 -16.90
N ASP A 388 4.51 -2.29 -16.87
CA ASP A 388 4.12 -1.57 -18.08
C ASP A 388 5.26 -0.66 -18.57
N LEU A 389 5.36 -0.46 -19.88
CA LEU A 389 6.26 0.53 -20.46
C LEU A 389 5.85 1.96 -20.00
N PRO A 390 6.81 2.86 -19.73
CA PRO A 390 6.49 4.22 -19.31
C PRO A 390 5.51 4.95 -20.24
N VAL A 391 4.44 5.52 -19.70
CA VAL A 391 3.41 6.22 -20.50
C VAL A 391 3.96 7.49 -21.16
N ALA A 392 5.03 8.06 -20.60
CA ALA A 392 5.73 9.22 -21.15
C ALA A 392 6.24 8.99 -22.59
N PHE A 393 6.38 7.74 -23.05
CA PHE A 393 6.72 7.46 -24.46
C PHE A 393 5.66 8.01 -25.43
N ALA A 394 4.41 8.16 -24.99
CA ALA A 394 3.36 8.80 -25.80
C ALA A 394 3.68 10.26 -26.15
N ALA A 395 4.58 10.95 -25.42
CA ALA A 395 5.00 12.30 -25.76
C ALA A 395 5.70 12.39 -27.14
N PHE A 396 6.34 11.31 -27.58
CA PHE A 396 6.97 11.20 -28.90
C PHE A 396 6.06 10.57 -29.96
N ALA A 397 4.78 10.36 -29.67
CA ALA A 397 3.83 9.77 -30.60
C ALA A 397 3.66 10.55 -31.92
N PRO A 398 3.64 11.89 -31.95
CA PRO A 398 3.51 12.64 -33.20
C PRO A 398 4.63 12.31 -34.20
N GLU A 399 5.89 12.43 -33.77
CA GLU A 399 7.06 12.11 -34.58
C GLU A 399 7.10 10.61 -34.93
N GLY A 400 6.71 9.77 -33.97
CA GLY A 400 6.63 8.32 -34.12
C GLY A 400 5.67 7.87 -35.21
N ARG A 401 4.44 8.41 -35.23
CA ARG A 401 3.42 8.09 -36.23
C ARG A 401 3.85 8.51 -37.64
N ASP A 402 4.45 9.70 -37.76
CA ASP A 402 4.96 10.20 -39.03
C ASP A 402 6.09 9.32 -39.58
N MET A 403 6.99 8.85 -38.70
CA MET A 403 8.05 7.93 -39.10
C MET A 403 7.54 6.53 -39.39
N LEU A 404 6.58 6.00 -38.62
CA LEU A 404 5.94 4.70 -38.86
C LEU A 404 5.24 4.67 -40.21
N THR A 405 4.51 5.73 -40.55
CA THR A 405 3.80 5.83 -41.83
C THR A 405 4.77 5.81 -43.01
N ARG A 406 5.86 6.60 -42.91
CA ARG A 406 6.93 6.60 -43.92
C ARG A 406 7.63 5.25 -44.02
N ALA A 407 8.05 4.68 -42.89
CA ALA A 407 8.73 3.38 -42.86
C ALA A 407 7.85 2.23 -43.38
N SER A 408 6.56 2.22 -43.04
CA SER A 408 5.60 1.23 -43.55
C SER A 408 5.46 1.29 -45.06
N ALA A 409 5.43 2.50 -45.63
CA ALA A 409 5.40 2.70 -47.08
C ALA A 409 6.71 2.27 -47.75
N ASP A 410 7.85 2.71 -47.22
CA ASP A 410 9.18 2.41 -47.75
C ASP A 410 9.48 0.90 -47.73
N TRP A 411 8.99 0.18 -46.73
CA TRP A 411 9.23 -1.26 -46.54
C TRP A 411 8.15 -2.12 -47.18
N GLY A 412 7.09 -1.52 -47.75
CA GLY A 412 6.02 -2.24 -48.43
C GLY A 412 5.17 -3.14 -47.51
N VAL A 413 5.11 -2.83 -46.20
CA VAL A 413 4.38 -3.62 -45.19
C VAL A 413 2.89 -3.23 -45.11
N THR A 414 2.34 -2.68 -46.19
CA THR A 414 1.02 -2.06 -46.22
C THR A 414 -0.08 -3.09 -45.94
N GLN A 415 -0.85 -2.82 -44.88
CA GLN A 415 -1.68 -3.80 -44.17
C GLN A 415 -2.77 -4.47 -45.01
N HIS A 416 -3.36 -3.74 -45.97
CA HIS A 416 -4.55 -4.20 -46.69
C HIS A 416 -4.30 -5.43 -47.56
N ARG A 417 -3.05 -5.67 -48.00
CA ARG A 417 -2.71 -6.83 -48.84
C ARG A 417 -2.65 -8.12 -48.02
N VAL A 418 -2.04 -8.06 -46.83
CA VAL A 418 -1.84 -9.23 -45.96
C VAL A 418 -3.11 -9.60 -45.20
N SER A 419 -3.86 -8.62 -44.70
CA SER A 419 -5.13 -8.90 -44.03
C SER A 419 -6.15 -9.48 -45.01
N GLY A 420 -6.22 -9.01 -46.26
CA GLY A 420 -7.09 -9.58 -47.29
C GLY A 420 -6.80 -11.05 -47.63
N GLU A 421 -5.53 -11.48 -47.56
CA GLU A 421 -5.11 -12.87 -47.80
C GLU A 421 -5.42 -13.79 -46.59
N LEU A 422 -5.24 -13.28 -45.36
CA LEU A 422 -5.47 -14.05 -44.14
C LEU A 422 -6.94 -14.05 -43.70
N TYR A 423 -7.70 -12.99 -43.99
CA TYR A 423 -9.08 -12.82 -43.56
C TYR A 423 -10.00 -14.01 -43.89
N PRO A 424 -9.94 -14.63 -45.09
CA PRO A 424 -10.73 -15.83 -45.39
C PRO A 424 -10.44 -17.02 -44.47
N LEU A 425 -9.21 -17.14 -43.95
CA LEU A 425 -8.78 -18.22 -43.04
C LEU A 425 -9.26 -17.98 -41.60
N PHE A 426 -9.47 -16.72 -41.21
CA PHE A 426 -9.90 -16.31 -39.86
C PHE A 426 -11.38 -15.92 -39.78
N LEU A 427 -12.12 -16.02 -40.88
CA LEU A 427 -13.54 -15.68 -40.96
C LEU A 427 -14.41 -16.49 -39.98
N ALA A 428 -13.94 -17.68 -39.59
CA ALA A 428 -14.56 -18.55 -38.59
C ALA A 428 -14.17 -18.22 -37.13
N ASN A 429 -13.14 -17.40 -36.89
CA ASN A 429 -12.68 -16.99 -35.56
C ASN A 429 -13.27 -15.67 -35.07
N GLN A 430 -14.09 -14.99 -35.88
CA GLN A 430 -14.83 -13.81 -35.43
C GLN A 430 -15.75 -14.23 -34.28
N ARG A 431 -15.33 -13.88 -33.05
CA ARG A 431 -16.15 -14.08 -31.86
C ARG A 431 -17.52 -13.46 -32.14
N ARG A 432 -18.61 -14.20 -31.86
CA ARG A 432 -19.89 -13.58 -31.52
C ARG A 432 -19.71 -12.80 -30.22
N GLY A 433 -19.09 -11.63 -30.31
CA GLY A 433 -19.09 -10.62 -29.28
C GLY A 433 -20.21 -9.65 -29.62
N LEU A 434 -21.40 -9.86 -29.05
CA LEU A 434 -22.34 -8.79 -28.81
C LEU A 434 -21.55 -7.68 -28.08
N ARG A 435 -21.32 -6.57 -28.78
CA ARG A 435 -20.81 -5.35 -28.17
C ARG A 435 -21.90 -4.86 -27.21
N SER A 436 -21.68 -5.05 -25.90
CA SER A 436 -22.38 -4.27 -24.89
C SER A 436 -22.03 -2.79 -25.14
N GLY A 437 -22.96 -2.04 -25.75
CA GLY A 437 -22.85 -0.59 -25.98
C GLY A 437 -23.30 -0.07 -27.34
N PHE A 438 -23.57 -0.90 -28.34
CA PHE A 438 -24.24 -0.49 -29.58
C PHE A 438 -25.17 -1.60 -30.06
N ASP A 439 -26.36 -1.66 -29.47
CA ASP A 439 -27.53 -2.12 -30.18
C ASP A 439 -28.23 -0.88 -30.73
N ALA A 440 -27.94 -0.57 -31.98
CA ALA A 440 -28.89 0.11 -32.83
C ALA A 440 -28.74 -0.56 -34.19
N GLY A 441 -29.64 -1.51 -34.44
CA GLY A 441 -29.93 -1.92 -35.79
C GLY A 441 -30.21 -0.69 -36.65
N ASP A 442 -29.49 -0.61 -37.76
CA ASP A 442 -30.00 -0.04 -38.99
C ASP A 442 -29.46 -0.91 -40.13
N LEU A 443 -29.95 -2.15 -40.18
CA LEU A 443 -30.11 -2.78 -41.48
C LEU A 443 -31.21 -1.98 -42.18
N SER A 444 -30.82 -1.24 -43.22
CA SER A 444 -31.74 -0.39 -43.99
C SER A 444 -33.05 -1.12 -44.31
N PRO A 445 -34.19 -0.42 -44.43
CA PRO A 445 -35.49 -1.02 -44.75
C PRO A 445 -35.53 -1.79 -46.09
N TYR A 446 -34.46 -1.78 -46.88
CA TYR A 446 -34.30 -2.56 -48.12
C TYR A 446 -33.77 -3.98 -47.90
N THR A 447 -33.27 -4.33 -46.71
CA THR A 447 -32.71 -5.66 -46.42
C THR A 447 -33.73 -6.80 -46.58
N PRO A 448 -35.02 -6.67 -46.22
CA PRO A 448 -36.02 -7.71 -46.49
C PRO A 448 -36.26 -7.95 -48.00
N LEU A 449 -36.13 -6.89 -48.81
CA LEU A 449 -36.37 -6.92 -50.25
C LEU A 449 -35.22 -7.62 -51.01
N LEU A 450 -33.99 -7.50 -50.48
CA LEU A 450 -32.80 -8.20 -50.98
C LEU A 450 -32.73 -9.66 -50.51
N LEU A 451 -33.27 -9.98 -49.33
CA LEU A 451 -33.41 -11.34 -48.81
C LEU A 451 -34.41 -12.18 -49.62
N GLY A 452 -35.48 -11.56 -50.14
CA GLY A 452 -36.44 -12.23 -51.03
C GLY A 452 -35.93 -12.48 -52.46
N ALA A 453 -34.84 -11.82 -52.87
CA ALA A 453 -34.32 -11.87 -54.25
C ALA A 453 -33.20 -12.91 -54.48
N GLY A 454 -32.85 -13.73 -53.47
CA GLY A 454 -31.88 -14.82 -53.64
C GLY A 454 -30.41 -14.40 -53.83
N LEU A 455 -30.06 -13.12 -53.66
CA LEU A 455 -28.70 -12.59 -53.90
C LEU A 455 -27.70 -12.81 -52.75
N TYR A 456 -28.07 -13.56 -51.70
CA TYR A 456 -27.23 -13.81 -50.50
C TYR A 456 -27.10 -15.30 -50.14
N GLU A 457 -26.78 -16.16 -51.12
CA GLU A 457 -26.45 -17.57 -50.86
C GLU A 457 -25.25 -17.75 -49.90
N ARG A 458 -24.31 -16.80 -49.82
CA ARG A 458 -23.13 -16.88 -48.94
C ARG A 458 -23.39 -16.59 -47.45
N MET A 459 -24.59 -16.16 -47.07
CA MET A 459 -24.93 -15.92 -45.66
C MET A 459 -25.22 -17.23 -44.90
N PHE A 460 -25.62 -18.30 -45.60
CA PHE A 460 -25.95 -19.59 -44.98
C PHE A 460 -24.76 -20.53 -44.82
N GLU A 461 -23.70 -20.40 -45.61
CA GLU A 461 -22.43 -21.13 -45.36
C GLU A 461 -21.74 -20.68 -44.06
N ARG A 462 -22.07 -19.50 -43.54
CA ARG A 462 -21.47 -18.91 -42.33
C ARG A 462 -22.10 -19.36 -41.01
N ARG A 463 -23.14 -20.20 -41.06
CA ARG A 463 -23.95 -20.53 -39.88
C ARG A 463 -23.52 -21.77 -39.12
N ASP A 464 -22.58 -22.57 -39.65
CA ASP A 464 -22.45 -23.97 -39.24
C ASP A 464 -21.06 -24.44 -38.76
N LEU A 465 -20.19 -23.53 -38.27
CA LEU A 465 -18.99 -23.96 -37.53
C LEU A 465 -18.72 -23.07 -36.31
N PRO A 466 -19.00 -23.54 -35.08
CA PRO A 466 -18.49 -22.90 -33.88
C PRO A 466 -16.98 -23.17 -33.80
N SER A 467 -16.13 -22.15 -33.93
CA SER A 467 -14.70 -22.36 -33.71
C SER A 467 -14.44 -22.65 -32.23
N ARG A 468 -13.93 -23.85 -31.94
CA ARG A 468 -13.57 -24.30 -30.59
C ARG A 468 -12.20 -23.78 -30.12
N ARG A 469 -11.51 -22.96 -30.91
CA ARG A 469 -10.09 -22.59 -30.70
C ARG A 469 -9.91 -21.09 -30.84
N SER A 470 -9.41 -20.45 -29.78
CA SER A 470 -8.91 -19.08 -29.81
C SER A 470 -7.41 -19.08 -30.03
N TYR A 471 -6.90 -18.02 -30.66
CA TYR A 471 -5.47 -17.79 -30.85
C TYR A 471 -5.07 -16.58 -30.01
N ALA A 472 -3.96 -16.70 -29.29
CA ALA A 472 -3.33 -15.61 -28.59
C ALA A 472 -1.85 -15.54 -29.03
N VAL A 473 -1.36 -14.35 -29.34
CA VAL A 473 0.00 -14.12 -29.83
C VAL A 473 0.69 -13.12 -28.90
N SER A 474 1.78 -13.53 -28.24
CA SER A 474 2.65 -12.63 -27.50
C SER A 474 3.94 -12.42 -28.29
N LEU A 475 4.27 -11.16 -28.57
CA LEU A 475 5.47 -10.75 -29.27
C LEU A 475 6.45 -10.11 -28.29
N LEU A 476 7.65 -10.70 -28.23
CA LEU A 476 8.74 -10.29 -27.36
C LEU A 476 9.83 -9.64 -28.21
N VAL A 477 10.15 -8.38 -27.92
CA VAL A 477 11.17 -7.59 -28.63
C VAL A 477 12.39 -7.42 -27.73
N ASP A 478 13.58 -7.74 -28.24
CA ASP A 478 14.84 -7.40 -27.56
C ASP A 478 15.04 -5.88 -27.53
N GLY A 479 15.10 -5.33 -26.32
CA GLY A 479 15.34 -3.92 -26.00
C GLY A 479 16.79 -3.63 -25.59
N SER A 480 17.74 -4.48 -25.99
CA SER A 480 19.16 -4.27 -25.70
C SER A 480 19.77 -3.10 -26.49
N ALA A 481 20.85 -2.53 -25.96
CA ALA A 481 21.62 -1.50 -26.64
C ALA A 481 22.17 -1.99 -27.99
N SER A 482 22.37 -3.30 -28.19
CA SER A 482 22.80 -3.87 -29.47
C SER A 482 21.74 -3.73 -30.58
N MET A 483 20.46 -3.72 -30.20
CA MET A 483 19.33 -3.49 -31.10
C MET A 483 19.19 -2.01 -31.50
N LEU A 484 19.78 -1.14 -30.68
CA LEU A 484 19.97 0.28 -30.92
C LEU A 484 21.38 0.57 -31.46
N GLN A 485 21.95 -0.27 -32.33
CA GLN A 485 23.17 0.10 -33.07
C GLN A 485 22.97 -0.18 -34.55
N PRO A 486 23.41 0.73 -35.45
CA PRO A 486 23.38 0.46 -36.88
C PRO A 486 24.33 -0.69 -37.19
N ARG A 487 23.86 -1.71 -37.94
CA ARG A 487 24.71 -2.81 -38.40
C ARG A 487 25.32 -2.46 -39.75
N ASP A 488 26.63 -2.58 -39.86
CA ASP A 488 27.33 -2.47 -41.14
C ASP A 488 27.03 -3.72 -41.97
N SER A 489 26.22 -3.55 -43.01
CA SER A 489 25.92 -4.60 -43.98
C SER A 489 26.31 -4.12 -45.39
N GLY A 490 27.53 -4.46 -45.80
CA GLY A 490 27.97 -4.32 -47.19
C GLY A 490 27.84 -2.91 -47.80
N GLY A 491 28.15 -1.85 -47.05
CA GLY A 491 28.18 -0.48 -47.56
C GLY A 491 26.86 0.30 -47.53
N ARG A 492 25.76 -0.32 -47.06
CA ARG A 492 24.52 0.40 -46.68
C ARG A 492 24.34 0.32 -45.16
N ARG A 493 24.17 1.47 -44.49
CA ARG A 493 23.75 1.50 -43.07
C ARG A 493 22.34 0.90 -43.01
N ALA A 494 22.22 -0.30 -42.45
CA ALA A 494 20.92 -0.93 -42.25
C ALA A 494 20.13 -0.15 -41.17
N PRO A 495 18.80 -0.07 -41.28
CA PRO A 495 17.96 0.51 -40.22
C PRO A 495 18.17 -0.22 -38.89
N TRP A 496 18.03 0.52 -37.79
CA TRP A 496 18.18 0.03 -36.42
C TRP A 496 17.29 -1.21 -36.20
N ALA A 497 17.86 -2.29 -35.69
CA ALA A 497 17.16 -3.58 -35.56
C ALA A 497 15.91 -3.48 -34.67
N MET A 498 15.97 -2.63 -33.62
CA MET A 498 14.81 -2.35 -32.77
C MET A 498 13.69 -1.65 -33.55
N ALA A 499 14.01 -0.66 -34.39
CA ALA A 499 13.02 0.04 -35.21
C ALA A 499 12.33 -0.93 -36.19
N ALA A 500 13.09 -1.85 -36.80
CA ALA A 500 12.55 -2.91 -37.65
C ALA A 500 11.56 -3.80 -36.88
N ALA A 501 11.95 -4.25 -35.69
CA ALA A 501 11.12 -5.10 -34.84
C ALA A 501 9.84 -4.38 -34.39
N LEU A 502 9.92 -3.09 -34.04
CA LEU A 502 8.77 -2.28 -33.65
C LEU A 502 7.83 -1.98 -34.81
N LEU A 503 8.34 -1.77 -36.03
CA LEU A 503 7.50 -1.67 -37.23
C LEU A 503 6.75 -2.98 -37.48
N GLY A 504 7.42 -4.12 -37.30
CA GLY A 504 6.80 -5.44 -37.34
C GLY A 504 5.72 -5.61 -36.26
N ALA A 505 6.03 -5.23 -35.01
CA ALA A 505 5.11 -5.28 -33.89
C ALA A 505 3.86 -4.43 -34.14
N TRP A 506 4.03 -3.19 -34.61
CA TRP A 506 2.93 -2.30 -35.01
C TRP A 506 2.05 -2.92 -36.09
N THR A 507 2.68 -3.50 -37.11
CA THR A 507 1.97 -4.10 -38.25
C THR A 507 1.17 -5.32 -37.81
N LEU A 508 1.79 -6.20 -36.99
CA LEU A 508 1.13 -7.37 -36.41
C LEU A 508 0.01 -6.98 -35.45
N ALA A 509 0.20 -5.93 -34.64
CA ALA A 509 -0.82 -5.47 -33.71
C ALA A 509 -2.09 -5.02 -34.41
N ARG A 510 -1.93 -4.21 -35.47
CA ARG A 510 -3.06 -3.77 -36.30
C ARG A 510 -3.72 -4.93 -37.06
N LEU A 511 -2.92 -5.87 -37.57
CA LEU A 511 -3.45 -7.09 -38.20
C LEU A 511 -4.24 -7.94 -37.19
N ALA A 512 -3.73 -8.11 -35.98
CA ALA A 512 -4.39 -8.87 -34.92
C ALA A 512 -5.68 -8.18 -34.46
N ASP A 513 -5.70 -6.84 -34.40
CA ASP A 513 -6.90 -6.04 -34.11
C ASP A 513 -7.97 -6.22 -35.21
N GLU A 514 -7.57 -6.18 -36.49
CA GLU A 514 -8.46 -6.45 -37.64
C GLU A 514 -9.00 -7.89 -37.63
N LEU A 515 -8.17 -8.88 -37.29
CA LEU A 515 -8.53 -10.30 -37.25
C LEU A 515 -9.16 -10.75 -35.92
N GLN A 516 -9.29 -9.86 -34.93
CA GLN A 516 -9.79 -10.15 -33.58
C GLN A 516 -9.01 -11.26 -32.85
N ILE A 517 -7.68 -11.26 -33.00
CA ILE A 517 -6.76 -12.17 -32.32
C ILE A 517 -6.25 -11.49 -31.05
N ASP A 518 -6.27 -12.20 -29.93
CA ASP A 518 -5.72 -11.69 -28.67
C ASP A 518 -4.19 -11.50 -28.85
N PHE A 519 -3.69 -10.29 -28.65
CA PHE A 519 -2.29 -9.94 -28.94
C PHE A 519 -1.61 -9.27 -27.75
N GLU A 520 -0.33 -9.48 -27.55
CA GLU A 520 0.49 -8.83 -26.52
C GLU A 520 1.83 -8.41 -27.13
N VAL A 521 2.33 -7.23 -26.74
CA VAL A 521 3.68 -6.77 -27.10
C VAL A 521 4.42 -6.43 -25.84
N ALA A 522 5.59 -7.05 -25.68
CA ALA A 522 6.50 -6.78 -24.59
C ALA A 522 7.92 -6.52 -25.12
N ILE A 523 8.67 -5.71 -24.40
CA ILE A 523 10.08 -5.44 -24.65
C ILE A 523 10.86 -5.92 -23.44
N PHE A 524 11.92 -6.67 -23.66
CA PHE A 524 12.79 -7.08 -22.58
C PHE A 524 14.14 -6.41 -22.65
N ASN A 525 14.70 -6.05 -21.51
CA ASN A 525 16.07 -5.58 -21.42
C ASN A 525 16.73 -5.99 -20.11
N ARG A 526 18.04 -5.74 -20.00
CA ARG A 526 18.77 -5.90 -18.74
C ARG A 526 19.37 -4.58 -18.29
N SER A 527 18.66 -3.89 -17.40
CA SER A 527 19.02 -2.56 -16.88
C SER A 527 18.36 -2.30 -15.52
N PHE A 528 18.57 -1.11 -14.96
CA PHE A 528 17.71 -0.63 -13.87
C PHE A 528 16.27 -0.48 -14.38
N VAL A 529 15.31 -0.95 -13.58
CA VAL A 529 13.89 -0.98 -13.96
C VAL A 529 13.30 0.42 -14.03
N ALA A 530 12.52 0.70 -15.08
CA ALA A 530 11.70 1.91 -15.18
C ALA A 530 10.27 1.63 -14.72
N LYS A 531 9.65 2.57 -14.02
CA LYS A 531 8.25 2.51 -13.62
C LYS A 531 7.35 3.10 -14.70
N ARG A 532 6.07 2.70 -14.73
CA ARG A 532 5.08 3.18 -15.71
C ARG A 532 4.96 4.72 -15.76
N GLY A 533 5.12 5.40 -14.62
CA GLY A 533 5.04 6.87 -14.53
C GLY A 533 6.38 7.59 -14.76
N ASP A 534 7.47 6.87 -15.03
CA ASP A 534 8.79 7.50 -15.10
C ASP A 534 8.94 8.44 -16.30
N THR A 535 9.63 9.54 -16.04
CA THR A 535 10.19 10.48 -17.02
C THR A 535 11.70 10.30 -17.07
N GLU A 536 12.38 10.92 -18.02
CA GLU A 536 13.85 10.91 -18.10
C GLU A 536 14.50 11.41 -16.80
N GLN A 537 13.94 12.45 -16.17
CA GLN A 537 14.43 12.98 -14.90
C GLN A 537 14.24 11.97 -13.76
N THR A 538 13.01 11.53 -13.51
CA THR A 538 12.71 10.66 -12.35
C THR A 538 13.46 9.34 -12.44
N TYR A 539 13.56 8.76 -13.64
CA TYR A 539 14.32 7.54 -13.88
C TYR A 539 15.80 7.69 -13.52
N ARG A 540 16.45 8.80 -13.95
CA ARG A 540 17.87 9.04 -13.69
C ARG A 540 18.16 9.33 -12.23
N ASP A 541 17.30 10.12 -11.61
CA ASP A 541 17.43 10.47 -10.20
C ASP A 541 17.27 9.22 -9.34
N MET A 542 16.24 8.39 -9.60
CA MET A 542 16.03 7.12 -8.90
C MET A 542 17.18 6.14 -9.11
N ARG A 543 17.60 5.94 -10.37
CA ARG A 543 18.74 5.06 -10.69
C ARG A 543 20.01 5.52 -9.97
N SER A 544 20.30 6.81 -9.95
CA SER A 544 21.52 7.33 -9.33
C SER A 544 21.51 7.18 -7.81
N ARG A 545 20.41 7.55 -7.15
CA ARG A 545 20.22 7.42 -5.69
C ARG A 545 20.29 5.96 -5.26
N ALA A 546 19.52 5.08 -5.92
CA ALA A 546 19.52 3.65 -5.61
C ALA A 546 20.90 3.02 -5.81
N THR A 547 21.59 3.35 -6.91
CA THR A 547 22.94 2.82 -7.16
C THR A 547 23.95 3.32 -6.12
N ALA A 548 23.88 4.58 -5.71
CA ALA A 548 24.77 5.15 -4.71
C ALA A 548 24.54 4.52 -3.34
N GLY A 549 23.29 4.45 -2.88
CA GLY A 549 22.93 3.80 -1.62
C GLY A 549 23.34 2.32 -1.60
N LEU A 550 23.05 1.57 -2.66
CA LEU A 550 23.46 0.16 -2.79
C LEU A 550 24.98 -0.02 -2.81
N ARG A 551 25.76 0.89 -3.39
CA ARG A 551 27.22 0.80 -3.34
C ARG A 551 27.75 1.06 -1.93
N GLN A 552 27.11 1.95 -1.18
CA GLN A 552 27.49 2.26 0.19
C GLN A 552 27.16 1.11 1.14
N THR A 553 26.01 0.44 0.96
CA THR A 553 25.55 -0.64 1.84
C THR A 553 26.03 -2.03 1.41
N GLN A 554 26.04 -2.32 0.10
CA GLN A 554 26.27 -3.65 -0.47
C GLN A 554 27.58 -3.79 -1.27
N GLY A 555 28.37 -2.72 -1.38
CA GLY A 555 29.70 -2.73 -2.02
C GLY A 555 29.68 -3.31 -3.45
N GLY A 556 30.46 -4.36 -3.69
CA GLY A 556 30.61 -5.01 -5.00
C GLY A 556 29.33 -5.70 -5.51
N ASN A 557 28.33 -5.94 -4.65
CA ASN A 557 27.09 -6.62 -5.03
C ASN A 557 26.02 -5.66 -5.60
N ALA A 558 26.22 -4.35 -5.47
CA ALA A 558 25.30 -3.32 -5.96
C ALA A 558 24.98 -3.46 -7.46
N GLU A 559 25.94 -3.94 -8.27
CA GLU A 559 25.74 -4.13 -9.71
C GLU A 559 24.74 -5.28 -10.01
N ARG A 560 24.66 -6.30 -9.14
CA ARG A 560 23.69 -7.39 -9.31
C ARG A 560 22.27 -6.98 -8.94
N LEU A 561 22.14 -6.10 -7.93
CA LEU A 561 20.85 -5.58 -7.47
C LEU A 561 20.28 -4.49 -8.38
N THR A 562 21.13 -3.76 -9.11
CA THR A 562 20.70 -2.73 -10.06
C THR A 562 20.47 -3.25 -11.48
N ARG A 563 20.95 -4.45 -11.82
CA ARG A 563 20.91 -5.01 -13.17
C ARG A 563 19.92 -6.18 -13.27
N THR A 564 18.63 -5.85 -13.27
CA THR A 564 17.50 -6.78 -13.34
C THR A 564 17.13 -7.13 -14.78
N VAL A 565 16.41 -8.24 -14.96
CA VAL A 565 15.78 -8.59 -16.23
C VAL A 565 14.40 -7.96 -16.22
N ASN A 566 14.14 -7.01 -17.12
CA ASN A 566 12.89 -6.26 -17.11
C ASN A 566 12.06 -6.65 -18.34
N HIS A 567 10.78 -6.95 -18.13
CA HIS A 567 9.75 -7.12 -19.15
C HIS A 567 8.81 -5.92 -19.11
N TYR A 568 8.89 -5.08 -20.13
CA TYR A 568 8.03 -3.93 -20.32
C TYR A 568 6.86 -4.28 -21.23
N LEU A 569 5.65 -4.37 -20.68
CA LEU A 569 4.43 -4.54 -21.46
C LEU A 569 4.09 -3.23 -22.17
N VAL A 570 4.11 -3.23 -23.50
CA VAL A 570 3.65 -2.10 -24.31
C VAL A 570 2.14 -2.19 -24.52
N LYS A 571 1.64 -3.41 -24.70
CA LYS A 571 0.22 -3.75 -24.81
C LYS A 571 0.00 -5.12 -24.18
N SER A 572 -0.77 -5.21 -23.11
CA SER A 572 -1.16 -6.49 -22.49
C SER A 572 -2.37 -7.11 -23.19
N PHE A 573 -2.63 -8.41 -23.00
CA PHE A 573 -3.82 -9.07 -23.56
C PHE A 573 -5.13 -8.37 -23.22
N ALA A 574 -5.25 -7.80 -22.01
CA ALA A 574 -6.44 -7.11 -21.53
C ALA A 574 -6.64 -5.72 -22.14
N GLN A 575 -5.56 -5.07 -22.60
CA GLN A 575 -5.60 -3.72 -23.17
C GLN A 575 -6.06 -3.74 -24.64
N ARG A 576 -6.74 -2.67 -25.06
CA ARG A 576 -7.08 -2.46 -26.47
C ARG A 576 -5.86 -1.97 -27.24
N TRP A 577 -5.74 -2.32 -28.51
CA TRP A 577 -4.62 -1.84 -29.33
C TRP A 577 -4.54 -0.31 -29.37
N ARG A 578 -5.70 0.36 -29.53
CA ARG A 578 -5.80 1.82 -29.59
C ARG A 578 -5.23 2.56 -28.36
N SER A 579 -5.26 1.96 -27.16
CA SER A 579 -4.70 2.60 -25.97
C SER A 579 -3.17 2.54 -25.90
N SER A 580 -2.55 1.63 -26.65
CA SER A 580 -1.10 1.40 -26.67
C SER A 580 -0.42 1.95 -27.92
N GLU A 581 -1.21 2.45 -28.88
CA GLU A 581 -0.72 2.95 -30.18
C GLU A 581 0.29 4.09 -29.99
N ASP A 582 -0.03 5.06 -29.15
CA ASP A 582 0.78 6.27 -28.97
C ASP A 582 2.12 5.96 -28.29
N VAL A 583 2.07 5.07 -27.29
CA VAL A 583 3.25 4.58 -26.58
C VAL A 583 4.17 3.82 -27.54
N LEU A 584 3.63 2.91 -28.37
CA LEU A 584 4.44 2.16 -29.33
C LEU A 584 5.01 3.06 -30.44
N ALA A 585 4.25 4.07 -30.87
CA ALA A 585 4.72 5.06 -31.85
C ALA A 585 5.89 5.88 -31.31
N GLY A 586 5.79 6.43 -30.10
CA GLY A 586 6.89 7.22 -29.53
C GLY A 586 8.12 6.38 -29.16
N LEU A 587 7.91 5.12 -28.78
CA LEU A 587 9.01 4.17 -28.68
C LEU A 587 9.67 3.91 -30.06
N PHE A 588 8.89 3.76 -31.12
CA PHE A 588 9.43 3.60 -32.48
C PHE A 588 10.29 4.81 -32.88
N TYR A 589 9.85 6.04 -32.58
CA TYR A 589 10.67 7.24 -32.78
C TYR A 589 12.00 7.14 -32.03
N THR A 590 11.96 6.74 -30.77
CA THR A 590 13.15 6.55 -29.92
C THR A 590 14.12 5.55 -30.53
N ALA A 591 13.61 4.46 -31.11
CA ALA A 591 14.43 3.43 -31.74
C ALA A 591 14.96 3.83 -33.13
N ALA A 592 14.18 4.59 -33.90
CA ALA A 592 14.51 4.96 -35.27
C ALA A 592 15.44 6.19 -35.36
N ALA A 593 15.35 7.10 -34.40
CA ALA A 593 16.14 8.32 -34.30
C ALA A 593 16.69 8.55 -32.88
N PRO A 594 17.54 7.64 -32.35
CA PRO A 594 17.93 7.65 -30.93
C PRO A 594 18.74 8.89 -30.51
N GLN A 595 19.54 9.47 -31.41
CA GLN A 595 20.27 10.71 -31.12
C GLN A 595 19.34 11.91 -30.95
N ASP A 596 18.31 12.00 -31.80
CA ASP A 596 17.33 13.08 -31.76
C ASP A 596 16.43 12.91 -30.52
N ALA A 597 15.97 11.70 -30.25
CA ALA A 597 15.20 11.36 -29.06
C ALA A 597 15.98 11.64 -27.76
N ALA A 598 17.26 11.27 -27.68
CA ALA A 598 18.10 11.58 -26.53
C ALA A 598 18.33 13.09 -26.37
N THR A 599 18.43 13.84 -27.48
CA THR A 599 18.56 15.29 -27.45
C THR A 599 17.26 15.96 -26.97
N ALA A 600 16.11 15.49 -27.45
CA ALA A 600 14.79 15.95 -27.00
C ALA A 600 14.59 15.65 -25.50
N ALA A 601 14.93 14.45 -25.06
CA ALA A 601 14.81 14.05 -23.66
C ALA A 601 15.69 14.87 -22.71
N ARG A 602 16.87 15.31 -23.16
CA ARG A 602 17.73 16.22 -22.38
C ARG A 602 17.22 17.65 -22.30
N LYS A 603 16.47 18.12 -23.31
CA LYS A 603 15.91 19.47 -23.33
C LYS A 603 14.77 19.62 -22.34
N GLU A 604 13.91 18.60 -22.25
CA GLU A 604 12.73 18.59 -21.38
C GLU A 604 12.65 17.29 -20.56
N PRO A 605 13.59 17.08 -19.61
CA PRO A 605 13.71 15.79 -18.91
C PRO A 605 12.53 15.49 -17.96
N ALA A 606 11.77 16.52 -17.56
CA ALA A 606 10.62 16.38 -16.68
C ALA A 606 9.36 15.84 -17.38
N THR A 607 9.30 15.85 -18.71
CA THR A 607 8.14 15.42 -19.51
C THR A 607 8.51 14.36 -20.53
N ALA A 608 9.78 14.32 -20.94
CA ALA A 608 10.26 13.35 -21.90
C ALA A 608 10.31 11.92 -21.33
N PRO A 609 10.12 10.90 -22.19
CA PRO A 609 10.26 9.51 -21.78
C PRO A 609 11.68 9.16 -21.32
N PRO A 610 11.83 8.12 -20.50
CA PRO A 610 13.11 7.68 -19.97
C PRO A 610 13.94 6.93 -21.03
N VAL A 611 14.44 7.65 -22.03
CA VAL A 611 15.29 7.09 -23.11
C VAL A 611 16.56 6.45 -22.52
N SER A 612 17.05 6.97 -21.40
CA SER A 612 18.20 6.41 -20.65
C SER A 612 18.00 4.97 -20.17
N MET A 613 16.78 4.42 -20.20
CA MET A 613 16.53 3.01 -19.85
C MET A 613 17.17 2.03 -20.85
N PHE A 614 17.45 2.49 -22.07
CA PHE A 614 18.13 1.71 -23.11
C PHE A 614 19.65 1.98 -23.18
N ASP A 615 20.13 3.03 -22.52
CA ASP A 615 21.55 3.39 -22.48
C ASP A 615 22.35 2.35 -21.67
N LYS A 616 23.24 1.63 -22.36
CA LYS A 616 24.02 0.51 -21.81
C LYS A 616 23.14 -0.67 -21.33
N ALA A 617 21.90 -0.76 -21.79
CA ALA A 617 21.08 -1.94 -21.57
C ALA A 617 21.75 -3.13 -22.25
N ALA A 618 22.16 -4.13 -21.47
CA ALA A 618 22.83 -5.28 -22.04
C ALA A 618 21.82 -6.18 -22.74
N ASN A 619 22.30 -6.94 -23.72
CA ASN A 619 21.49 -7.97 -24.33
C ASN A 619 21.22 -9.08 -23.30
N VAL A 620 19.98 -9.56 -23.25
CA VAL A 620 19.67 -10.80 -22.54
C VAL A 620 20.36 -11.97 -23.26
N ASP A 621 20.57 -11.85 -24.58
CA ASP A 621 21.26 -12.78 -25.47
C ASP A 621 22.79 -12.62 -25.52
N GLU A 622 23.42 -11.64 -24.84
CA GLU A 622 24.90 -11.60 -24.72
C GLU A 622 25.46 -12.81 -23.93
N PHE A 623 24.57 -13.68 -23.46
CA PHE A 623 24.85 -15.00 -22.91
C PHE A 623 23.94 -16.11 -23.49
N ASN A 624 23.18 -15.90 -24.57
CA ASN A 624 22.40 -16.98 -25.21
C ASN A 624 23.28 -18.08 -25.78
#